data_AF-A0A0H4VMH4-F1
#
_entry.id   AF-A0A0H4VMH4-F1
#
_cell.length_a   1.000
_cell.length_b   1.000
_cell.length_c   1.000
_cell.angle_alpha   90.00
_cell.angle_beta   90.00
_cell.angle_gamma   90.00
#
_symmetry.space_group_name_H-M   'P 1'
#
loop_
_entity.id
_entity.type
_entity.pdbx_description
1 polymer ?
#
loop_
_entity_poly.entity_id
_entity_poly.type
_entity_poly.pdbx_seq_one_letter_code
_entity_poly.pdbx_strand_id
1 'polypeptide(L)'
;MKKQFLILMVVGAMSFTACREDAGTSTETQNNDSSTPDNASGATTDSTATTYNYDAEYRERANRMTSQMSQDLRLDTATQARIRTVLYNRARHMNELETRYSSTNRSAGYAADNTSDMMVADSGVSTQGNMEVTGYPEDYPTTYYNELESLNTNVDMEVKGLLTPEQFKAYESNRNKYYGYELKHKAQDGSKMKVDGDEAKIKAGDTKVKRDGDESKIKTDNAKIKREKGEVKYKSGDTKIKLEN
;
A
#
# COMPACT_ATOMS: atom_id res chain seq x y z
N MET A 1 -35.34 -7.17 -50.50
CA MET A 1 -35.72 -5.79 -50.09
C MET A 1 -35.03 -5.48 -48.77
N LYS A 2 -34.24 -4.41 -48.74
CA LYS A 2 -33.44 -3.95 -47.60
C LYS A 2 -34.33 -3.12 -46.68
N LYS A 3 -34.33 -3.39 -45.37
CA LYS A 3 -34.82 -2.44 -44.35
C LYS A 3 -33.85 -2.44 -43.18
N GLN A 4 -32.95 -1.46 -43.21
CA GLN A 4 -32.04 -1.10 -42.13
C GLN A 4 -32.85 -0.36 -41.06
N PHE A 5 -32.84 -0.86 -39.83
CA PHE A 5 -33.34 -0.12 -38.67
C PHE A 5 -32.18 0.65 -38.06
N LEU A 6 -32.24 1.97 -38.23
CA LEU A 6 -31.35 2.98 -37.68
C LEU A 6 -32.09 3.55 -36.46
N ILE A 7 -31.59 3.31 -35.25
CA ILE A 7 -32.12 3.92 -34.02
C ILE A 7 -31.04 4.78 -33.38
N LEU A 8 -31.45 6.02 -33.13
CA LEU A 8 -30.69 7.19 -32.69
C LEU A 8 -29.94 7.00 -31.36
N MET A 9 -28.73 7.55 -31.33
CA MET A 9 -28.04 7.98 -30.11
C MET A 9 -28.76 9.18 -29.48
N VAL A 10 -28.89 9.17 -28.15
CA VAL A 10 -29.05 10.39 -27.34
C VAL A 10 -27.98 10.35 -26.25
N VAL A 11 -26.92 11.13 -26.47
CA VAL A 11 -25.86 11.42 -25.50
C VAL A 11 -26.32 12.62 -24.69
N GLY A 12 -26.72 12.39 -23.44
CA GLY A 12 -26.97 13.44 -22.46
C GLY A 12 -25.68 13.72 -21.67
N ALA A 13 -24.88 14.68 -22.14
CA ALA A 13 -23.82 15.27 -21.34
C ALA A 13 -24.43 16.38 -20.46
N MET A 14 -24.52 16.16 -19.15
CA MET A 14 -24.72 17.24 -18.19
C MET A 14 -23.37 17.69 -17.65
N SER A 15 -22.88 18.79 -18.22
CA SER A 15 -21.72 19.53 -17.75
C SER A 15 -22.15 20.44 -16.59
N PHE A 16 -21.65 20.19 -15.38
CA PHE A 16 -21.66 21.21 -14.34
C PHE A 16 -20.43 22.11 -14.54
N THR A 17 -20.68 23.31 -15.05
CA THR A 17 -19.75 24.43 -15.06
C THR A 17 -19.77 25.11 -13.70
N ALA A 18 -18.68 25.00 -12.94
CA ALA A 18 -18.39 25.92 -11.84
C ALA A 18 -17.24 26.82 -12.29
N CYS A 19 -17.58 28.06 -12.62
CA CYS A 19 -16.63 29.13 -12.84
C CYS A 19 -15.85 29.40 -11.54
N ARG A 20 -14.53 29.39 -11.61
CA ARG A 20 -13.71 30.19 -10.70
C ARG A 20 -12.68 30.93 -11.54
N GLU A 21 -12.70 32.25 -11.38
CA GLU A 21 -11.96 33.25 -12.14
C GLU A 21 -10.45 32.99 -12.18
N ASP A 22 -9.99 32.87 -13.41
CA ASP A 22 -8.88 33.60 -14.03
C ASP A 22 -8.16 34.64 -13.15
N ALA A 23 -6.87 34.38 -12.92
CA ALA A 23 -5.86 35.40 -12.72
C ALA A 23 -4.65 35.07 -13.62
N GLY A 24 -4.86 35.27 -14.92
CA GLY A 24 -3.91 35.88 -15.86
C GLY A 24 -2.50 35.30 -15.89
N THR A 25 -2.17 34.60 -16.97
CA THR A 25 -1.48 35.24 -18.10
C THR A 25 -1.37 34.28 -19.27
N SER A 26 -1.90 34.75 -20.39
CA SER A 26 -1.94 34.09 -21.69
C SER A 26 -0.58 34.15 -22.40
N THR A 27 -0.25 33.09 -23.12
CA THR A 27 0.17 33.08 -24.55
C THR A 27 0.38 31.60 -24.90
N GLU A 28 -0.57 30.96 -25.58
CA GLU A 28 -0.71 30.90 -27.04
C GLU A 28 0.08 29.72 -27.65
N THR A 29 -0.72 28.86 -28.28
CA THR A 29 -0.47 28.06 -29.49
C THR A 29 0.46 26.83 -29.46
N GLN A 30 -0.21 25.71 -29.76
CA GLN A 30 0.07 24.78 -30.87
C GLN A 30 0.73 23.42 -30.60
N ASN A 31 -0.02 22.42 -31.07
CA ASN A 31 0.41 21.14 -31.66
C ASN A 31 0.81 20.02 -30.71
N ASN A 32 -0.17 19.12 -30.54
CA ASN A 32 -0.05 17.69 -30.73
C ASN A 32 1.25 17.28 -31.47
N ASP A 33 2.26 16.87 -30.70
CA ASP A 33 3.26 15.92 -31.16
C ASP A 33 3.61 14.96 -30.02
N SER A 34 3.73 13.72 -30.43
CA SER A 34 4.28 12.59 -29.71
C SER A 34 5.62 12.97 -29.07
N SER A 35 5.92 12.35 -27.91
CA SER A 35 7.21 12.34 -27.20
C SER A 35 7.67 13.63 -26.51
N THR A 36 7.28 13.84 -25.24
CA THR A 36 8.07 14.59 -24.24
C THR A 36 7.64 14.18 -22.81
N PRO A 37 8.55 14.21 -21.81
CA PRO A 37 8.34 13.62 -20.49
C PRO A 37 7.54 14.53 -19.57
N ASP A 38 6.63 13.94 -18.77
CA ASP A 38 5.89 14.60 -17.70
C ASP A 38 6.84 15.11 -16.62
N ASN A 39 7.40 16.29 -16.86
CA ASN A 39 8.20 17.05 -15.92
C ASN A 39 7.31 18.12 -15.30
N ALA A 40 6.31 17.70 -14.52
CA ALA A 40 5.58 18.57 -13.59
C ALA A 40 6.38 18.75 -12.28
N SER A 41 7.69 18.97 -12.42
CA SER A 41 8.63 19.25 -11.33
C SER A 41 8.90 20.75 -11.33
N GLY A 42 8.21 21.48 -10.45
CA GLY A 42 8.69 22.78 -10.00
C GLY A 42 9.97 22.54 -9.21
N ALA A 43 11.12 22.81 -9.82
CA ALA A 43 12.40 22.79 -9.13
C ALA A 43 12.48 23.99 -8.17
N THR A 44 12.06 23.80 -6.93
CA THR A 44 12.53 24.61 -5.81
C THR A 44 13.90 24.06 -5.41
N THR A 45 14.95 24.67 -5.95
CA THR A 45 16.31 24.50 -5.47
C THR A 45 16.45 25.26 -4.15
N ASP A 46 16.16 24.61 -3.03
CA ASP A 46 16.80 25.00 -1.77
C ASP A 46 16.72 23.93 -0.68
N SER A 47 17.83 23.81 0.05
CA SER A 47 17.98 23.28 1.40
C SER A 47 18.01 21.76 1.65
N THR A 48 19.11 21.39 2.30
CA THR A 48 19.57 20.09 2.81
C THR A 48 18.65 19.48 3.87
N ALA A 49 17.41 19.19 3.51
CA ALA A 49 16.55 18.25 4.21
C ALA A 49 16.30 17.07 3.28
N THR A 50 16.73 15.87 3.66
CA THR A 50 16.32 14.63 2.99
C THR A 50 14.82 14.39 3.25
N THR A 51 13.96 15.17 2.59
CA THR A 51 12.51 14.97 2.61
C THR A 51 12.21 13.68 1.88
N TYR A 52 11.65 12.71 2.59
CA TYR A 52 11.24 11.44 2.01
C TYR A 52 10.18 11.69 0.93
N ASN A 53 10.46 11.25 -0.31
CA ASN A 53 9.57 11.47 -1.44
C ASN A 53 8.50 10.38 -1.51
N TYR A 54 7.43 10.56 -0.74
CA TYR A 54 6.29 9.64 -0.70
C TYR A 54 5.62 9.47 -2.07
N ASP A 55 5.57 10.52 -2.89
CA ASP A 55 4.96 10.49 -4.23
C ASP A 55 5.67 9.50 -5.15
N ALA A 56 7.00 9.52 -5.16
CA ALA A 56 7.82 8.57 -5.91
C ALA A 56 7.56 7.12 -5.46
N GLU A 57 7.41 6.88 -4.15
CA GLU A 57 7.11 5.56 -3.62
C GLU A 57 5.72 5.06 -4.06
N TYR A 58 4.69 5.92 -4.00
CA TYR A 58 3.34 5.55 -4.45
C TYR A 58 3.35 5.15 -5.93
N ARG A 59 4.07 5.89 -6.78
CA ARG A 59 4.22 5.58 -8.21
C ARG A 59 4.95 4.25 -8.40
N GLU A 60 6.05 4.01 -7.70
CA GLU A 60 6.79 2.74 -7.80
C GLU A 60 5.92 1.55 -7.37
N ARG A 61 5.17 1.70 -6.28
CA ARG A 61 4.26 0.67 -5.78
C ARG A 61 3.16 0.37 -6.79
N ALA A 62 2.51 1.39 -7.32
CA ALA A 62 1.50 1.24 -8.38
C ALA A 62 2.09 0.55 -9.60
N ASN A 63 3.28 0.97 -10.07
CA ASN A 63 3.96 0.38 -11.21
C ASN A 63 4.24 -1.12 -11.04
N ARG A 64 4.72 -1.54 -9.87
CA ARG A 64 4.99 -2.96 -9.58
C ARG A 64 3.71 -3.80 -9.61
N MET A 65 2.67 -3.36 -8.88
CA MET A 65 1.39 -4.08 -8.81
C MET A 65 0.73 -4.15 -10.19
N THR A 66 0.66 -3.03 -10.92
CA THR A 66 0.10 -3.00 -12.27
C THR A 66 0.88 -3.85 -13.26
N SER A 67 2.21 -3.92 -13.15
CA SER A 67 3.02 -4.76 -14.04
C SER A 67 2.72 -6.25 -13.82
N GLN A 68 2.57 -6.68 -12.57
CA GLN A 68 2.17 -8.05 -12.23
C GLN A 68 0.75 -8.35 -12.74
N MET A 69 -0.22 -7.47 -12.46
CA MET A 69 -1.59 -7.60 -12.96
C MET A 69 -1.63 -7.65 -14.49
N SER A 70 -0.82 -6.85 -15.17
CA SER A 70 -0.75 -6.83 -16.64
C SER A 70 -0.29 -8.16 -17.21
N GLN A 71 0.68 -8.82 -16.56
CA GLN A 71 1.19 -10.12 -16.97
C GLN A 71 0.16 -11.22 -16.72
N ASP A 72 -0.40 -11.27 -15.51
CA ASP A 72 -1.32 -12.32 -15.09
C ASP A 72 -2.68 -12.25 -15.82
N LEU A 73 -3.18 -11.03 -16.06
CA LEU A 73 -4.50 -10.79 -16.66
C LEU A 73 -4.45 -10.46 -18.16
N ARG A 74 -3.23 -10.38 -18.72
CA ARG A 74 -2.97 -10.04 -20.14
C ARG A 74 -3.64 -8.72 -20.54
N LEU A 75 -3.45 -7.69 -19.73
CA LEU A 75 -4.05 -6.37 -19.94
C LEU A 75 -3.45 -5.68 -21.17
N ASP A 76 -4.27 -4.93 -21.90
CA ASP A 76 -3.78 -3.99 -22.91
C ASP A 76 -3.18 -2.74 -22.26
N THR A 77 -2.39 -1.99 -23.03
CA THR A 77 -1.66 -0.81 -22.54
C THR A 77 -2.59 0.27 -21.96
N ALA A 78 -3.79 0.45 -22.51
CA ALA A 78 -4.72 1.47 -22.03
C ALA A 78 -5.36 1.05 -20.70
N THR A 79 -5.81 -0.20 -20.59
CA THR A 79 -6.33 -0.76 -19.33
C THR A 79 -5.26 -0.77 -18.24
N GLN A 80 -4.02 -1.15 -18.60
CA GLN A 80 -2.88 -1.11 -17.69
C GLN A 80 -2.64 0.30 -17.14
N ALA A 81 -2.66 1.34 -17.99
CA ALA A 81 -2.49 2.72 -17.56
C ALA A 81 -3.59 3.19 -16.60
N ARG A 82 -4.85 2.81 -16.84
CA ARG A 82 -5.98 3.14 -15.95
C ARG A 82 -5.85 2.46 -14.61
N ILE A 83 -5.53 1.17 -14.58
CA ILE A 83 -5.33 0.43 -13.32
C ILE A 83 -4.16 1.01 -12.52
N ARG A 84 -3.09 1.46 -13.19
CA ARG A 84 -1.98 2.16 -12.51
C ARG A 84 -2.47 3.39 -11.74
N THR A 85 -3.35 4.19 -12.32
CA THR A 85 -3.94 5.36 -11.65
C THR A 85 -4.76 4.96 -10.44
N VAL A 86 -5.61 3.93 -10.55
CA VAL A 86 -6.40 3.41 -9.40
C VAL A 86 -5.48 2.98 -8.25
N LEU A 87 -4.42 2.22 -8.57
CA LEU A 87 -3.48 1.72 -7.58
C LEU A 87 -2.59 2.80 -6.96
N TYR A 88 -2.27 3.84 -7.72
CA TYR A 88 -1.60 5.03 -7.21
C TYR A 88 -2.47 5.77 -6.18
N ASN A 89 -3.74 6.01 -6.50
CA ASN A 89 -4.70 6.63 -5.56
C ASN A 89 -4.88 5.78 -4.31
N ARG A 90 -4.96 4.46 -4.46
CA ARG A 90 -4.98 3.52 -3.32
C ARG A 90 -3.76 3.70 -2.43
N ALA A 91 -2.55 3.73 -3.00
CA ALA A 91 -1.31 3.87 -2.23
C ALA A 91 -1.26 5.19 -1.45
N ARG A 92 -1.75 6.27 -2.06
CA ARG A 92 -1.89 7.57 -1.39
C ARG A 92 -2.89 7.50 -0.22
N HIS A 93 -4.10 7.01 -0.45
CA HIS A 93 -5.12 6.89 0.61
C HIS A 93 -4.68 5.95 1.75
N MET A 94 -3.96 4.87 1.42
CA MET A 94 -3.35 3.99 2.42
C MET A 94 -2.40 4.75 3.34
N ASN A 95 -1.54 5.60 2.77
CA ASN A 95 -0.60 6.38 3.56
C ASN A 95 -1.27 7.48 4.37
N GLU A 96 -2.31 8.13 3.83
CA GLU A 96 -3.14 9.09 4.57
C GLU A 96 -3.85 8.40 5.76
N LEU A 97 -4.37 7.19 5.55
CA LEU A 97 -4.97 6.36 6.60
C LEU A 97 -3.93 5.99 7.66
N GLU A 98 -2.77 5.46 7.25
CA GLU A 98 -1.68 5.10 8.15
C GLU A 98 -1.18 6.31 8.95
N THR A 99 -1.03 7.47 8.31
CA THR A 99 -0.61 8.71 8.96
C THR A 99 -1.62 9.16 10.02
N ARG A 100 -2.92 9.12 9.72
CA ARG A 100 -3.99 9.47 10.68
C ARG A 100 -3.99 8.56 11.91
N TYR A 101 -3.70 7.28 11.72
CA TYR A 101 -3.78 6.28 12.79
C TYR A 101 -2.44 5.92 13.42
N SER A 102 -1.32 6.45 12.92
CA SER A 102 0.00 6.28 13.52
C SER A 102 0.05 6.86 14.94
N SER A 103 0.71 6.14 15.86
CA SER A 103 0.79 6.50 17.28
C SER A 103 1.37 7.91 17.53
N THR A 104 2.24 8.39 16.64
CA THR A 104 2.79 9.74 16.66
C THR A 104 1.69 10.81 16.59
N ASN A 105 0.67 10.64 15.75
CA ASN A 105 -0.47 11.55 15.64
C ASN A 105 -1.53 11.34 16.74
N ARG A 106 -1.66 10.13 17.30
CA ARG A 106 -2.51 9.91 18.48
C ARG A 106 -2.04 10.73 19.68
N SER A 107 -0.72 10.86 19.91
CA SER A 107 -0.21 11.64 21.05
C SER A 107 -0.49 13.15 20.94
N ALA A 108 -0.56 13.69 19.70
CA ALA A 108 -0.86 15.10 19.47
C ALA A 108 -2.38 15.40 19.51
N GLY A 109 -3.22 14.42 19.19
CA GLY A 109 -4.68 14.57 19.17
C GLY A 109 -5.38 14.34 20.51
N TYR A 110 -4.84 13.50 21.41
CA TYR A 110 -5.41 13.32 22.76
C TYR A 110 -5.05 14.44 23.74
N ALA A 111 -4.20 15.39 23.35
CA ALA A 111 -3.97 16.62 24.11
C ALA A 111 -5.03 17.71 23.83
N ALA A 112 -5.84 17.57 22.77
CA ALA A 112 -6.73 18.63 22.30
C ALA A 112 -8.24 18.37 22.51
N ASP A 113 -8.67 17.15 22.81
CA ASP A 113 -10.11 16.81 22.92
C ASP A 113 -10.53 16.13 24.24
N ASN A 114 -9.70 16.24 25.29
CA ASN A 114 -10.09 15.92 26.67
C ASN A 114 -10.36 17.20 27.50
N THR A 115 -10.76 18.31 26.86
CA THR A 115 -11.15 19.57 27.54
C THR A 115 -12.65 19.73 27.71
N SER A 116 -13.40 18.63 27.80
CA SER A 116 -14.78 18.65 28.27
C SER A 116 -15.00 17.43 29.16
N ASP A 117 -15.04 17.66 30.48
CA ASP A 117 -15.54 16.72 31.48
C ASP A 117 -14.53 15.83 32.25
N MET A 118 -13.38 16.38 32.66
CA MET A 118 -12.71 15.89 33.86
C MET A 118 -12.72 16.98 34.94
N MET A 119 -13.60 16.75 35.91
CA MET A 119 -13.84 17.61 37.06
C MET A 119 -12.56 17.98 37.83
N VAL A 120 -12.60 19.22 38.29
CA VAL A 120 -11.81 19.84 39.35
C VAL A 120 -11.59 18.90 40.54
N ALA A 121 -10.32 18.63 40.88
CA ALA A 121 -9.79 18.43 42.23
C ALA A 121 -8.26 18.59 42.15
N ASP A 122 -7.75 19.81 42.30
CA ASP A 122 -7.08 20.25 43.54
C ASP A 122 -6.04 19.26 44.09
N SER A 123 -4.78 19.44 43.68
CA SER A 123 -3.59 19.44 44.57
C SER A 123 -2.32 19.45 43.73
N GLY A 124 -1.45 20.42 44.00
CA GLY A 124 -0.21 20.62 43.27
C GLY A 124 0.73 19.42 43.34
N VAL A 125 1.28 19.04 42.19
CA VAL A 125 2.40 18.10 42.09
C VAL A 125 3.37 18.61 41.03
N SER A 126 4.61 18.84 41.47
CA SER A 126 5.78 19.23 40.72
C SER A 126 6.11 18.24 39.61
N THR A 127 6.27 18.75 38.39
CA THR A 127 6.72 18.04 37.20
C THR A 127 8.20 17.65 37.32
N GLN A 128 8.45 16.47 37.88
CA GLN A 128 9.68 15.71 37.66
C GLN A 128 9.30 14.24 37.55
N GLY A 129 8.83 13.85 36.37
CA GLY A 129 8.42 12.49 36.06
C GLY A 129 9.15 11.99 34.82
N ASN A 130 9.99 10.98 35.03
CA ASN A 130 10.45 10.06 34.00
C ASN A 130 9.29 9.71 33.06
N MET A 131 9.39 10.06 31.78
CA MET A 131 8.55 9.46 30.74
C MET A 131 9.01 8.01 30.56
N GLU A 132 8.57 7.14 31.45
CA GLU A 132 8.50 5.71 31.19
C GLU A 132 7.41 5.55 30.11
N VAL A 133 7.84 5.39 28.85
CA VAL A 133 6.95 5.11 27.71
C VAL A 133 6.43 3.69 27.89
N THR A 134 5.41 3.55 28.73
CA THR A 134 4.66 2.32 28.95
C THR A 134 3.59 2.21 27.86
N GLY A 135 3.77 1.23 26.97
CA GLY A 135 2.72 0.71 26.09
C GLY A 135 2.66 1.35 24.71
N TYR A 136 3.23 0.67 23.72
CA TYR A 136 2.67 0.73 22.37
C TYR A 136 1.19 0.29 22.46
N PRO A 137 0.21 1.05 21.95
CA PRO A 137 -1.10 0.48 21.72
C PRO A 137 -0.92 -0.56 20.61
N GLU A 138 -0.94 -1.84 20.97
CA GLU A 138 -0.62 -2.98 20.10
C GLU A 138 -1.59 -3.13 18.91
N ASP A 139 -2.74 -2.46 18.91
CA ASP A 139 -3.75 -2.61 17.87
C ASP A 139 -4.21 -1.27 17.27
N TYR A 140 -4.20 -1.21 15.93
CA TYR A 140 -4.97 -0.21 15.19
C TYR A 140 -6.45 -0.31 15.62
N PRO A 141 -7.16 0.82 15.78
CA PRO A 141 -8.57 0.79 16.17
C PRO A 141 -9.39 0.09 15.09
N THR A 142 -10.53 -0.52 15.46
CA THR A 142 -11.45 -1.17 14.50
C THR A 142 -11.83 -0.27 13.34
N THR A 143 -11.89 1.05 13.56
CA THR A 143 -12.15 2.06 12.53
C THR A 143 -11.09 2.08 11.42
N TYR A 144 -9.81 1.85 11.73
CA TYR A 144 -8.74 1.74 10.73
C TYR A 144 -9.01 0.57 9.77
N TYR A 145 -9.37 -0.59 10.31
CA TYR A 145 -9.65 -1.77 9.50
C TYR A 145 -10.91 -1.60 8.64
N ASN A 146 -11.95 -0.95 9.17
CA ASN A 146 -13.16 -0.64 8.41
C ASN A 146 -12.87 0.34 7.25
N GLU A 147 -12.07 1.38 7.48
CA GLU A 147 -11.66 2.34 6.45
C GLU A 147 -10.74 1.67 5.40
N LEU A 148 -9.84 0.79 5.84
CA LEU A 148 -9.00 -0.01 4.95
C LEU A 148 -9.83 -0.95 4.06
N GLU A 149 -10.85 -1.59 4.62
CA GLU A 149 -11.78 -2.44 3.88
C GLU A 149 -12.62 -1.64 2.88
N SER A 150 -13.12 -0.47 3.29
CA SER A 150 -13.83 0.46 2.39
C SER A 150 -12.95 0.90 1.23
N LEU A 151 -11.70 1.28 1.51
CA LEU A 151 -10.72 1.65 0.48
C LEU A 151 -10.49 0.51 -0.51
N ASN A 152 -10.27 -0.70 0.01
CA ASN A 152 -10.04 -1.88 -0.81
C ASN A 152 -11.28 -2.26 -1.65
N THR A 153 -12.49 -2.06 -1.11
CA THR A 153 -13.76 -2.25 -1.83
C THR A 153 -13.93 -1.23 -2.96
N ASN A 154 -13.62 0.04 -2.72
CA ASN A 154 -13.68 1.07 -3.75
C ASN A 154 -12.74 0.77 -4.92
N VAL A 155 -11.51 0.35 -4.61
CA VAL A 155 -10.54 -0.06 -5.62
C VAL A 155 -11.03 -1.26 -6.42
N ASP A 156 -11.64 -2.26 -5.79
CA ASP A 156 -12.21 -3.40 -6.51
C ASP A 156 -13.34 -2.97 -7.46
N MET A 157 -14.18 -2.03 -7.07
CA MET A 157 -15.23 -1.50 -7.94
C MET A 157 -14.64 -0.79 -9.17
N GLU A 158 -13.61 0.04 -8.98
CA GLU A 158 -12.93 0.72 -10.08
C GLU A 158 -12.25 -0.29 -11.01
N VAL A 159 -11.51 -1.26 -10.46
CA VAL A 159 -10.85 -2.33 -11.23
C VAL A 159 -11.90 -3.17 -11.98
N LYS A 160 -13.03 -3.50 -11.36
CA LYS A 160 -14.14 -4.22 -12.00
C LYS A 160 -14.69 -3.48 -13.23
N GLY A 161 -14.78 -2.15 -13.17
CA GLY A 161 -15.21 -1.34 -14.30
C GLY A 161 -14.21 -1.30 -15.46
N LEU A 162 -12.95 -1.67 -15.21
CA LEU A 162 -11.87 -1.65 -16.20
C LEU A 162 -11.57 -3.03 -16.81
N LEU A 163 -11.97 -4.11 -16.14
CA LEU A 163 -11.67 -5.47 -16.54
C LEU A 163 -12.88 -6.17 -17.19
N THR A 164 -12.61 -7.15 -18.04
CA THR A 164 -13.67 -8.09 -18.46
C THR A 164 -14.09 -8.97 -17.27
N PRO A 165 -15.30 -9.60 -17.29
CA PRO A 165 -15.74 -10.46 -16.20
C PRO A 165 -14.76 -11.60 -15.87
N GLU A 166 -14.13 -12.19 -16.89
CA GLU A 166 -13.15 -13.26 -16.72
C GLU A 166 -11.85 -12.75 -16.09
N GLN A 167 -11.36 -11.59 -16.54
CA GLN A 167 -10.19 -10.93 -15.96
C GLN A 167 -10.45 -10.52 -14.51
N PHE A 168 -11.64 -10.01 -14.20
CA PHE A 168 -12.00 -9.62 -12.84
C PHE A 168 -12.04 -10.82 -11.90
N LYS A 169 -12.61 -11.96 -12.33
CA LYS A 169 -12.59 -13.19 -11.54
C LYS A 169 -11.16 -13.70 -11.27
N ALA A 170 -10.28 -13.62 -12.27
CA ALA A 170 -8.87 -13.94 -12.11
C ALA A 170 -8.15 -12.94 -11.18
N TYR A 171 -8.52 -11.66 -11.24
CA TYR A 171 -8.04 -10.64 -10.33
C TYR A 171 -8.47 -10.93 -8.88
N GLU A 172 -9.74 -11.22 -8.62
CA GLU A 172 -10.25 -11.56 -7.28
C GLU A 172 -9.50 -12.76 -6.68
N SER A 173 -9.29 -13.80 -7.49
CA SER A 173 -8.56 -15.00 -7.07
C SER A 173 -7.09 -14.74 -6.72
N ASN A 174 -6.49 -13.71 -7.32
CA ASN A 174 -5.09 -13.32 -7.11
C ASN A 174 -4.95 -12.02 -6.29
N ARG A 175 -6.02 -11.52 -5.69
CA ARG A 175 -6.04 -10.20 -5.05
C ARG A 175 -5.00 -10.06 -3.94
N ASN A 176 -4.87 -11.09 -3.12
CA ASN A 176 -3.88 -11.15 -2.03
C ASN A 176 -2.44 -11.10 -2.56
N LYS A 177 -2.18 -11.68 -3.73
CA LYS A 177 -0.87 -11.61 -4.39
C LYS A 177 -0.51 -10.18 -4.80
N TYR A 178 -1.47 -9.41 -5.33
CA TYR A 178 -1.22 -8.05 -5.79
C TYR A 178 -1.11 -7.03 -4.65
N TYR A 179 -1.90 -7.20 -3.58
CA TYR A 179 -1.86 -6.31 -2.43
C TYR A 179 -0.86 -6.72 -1.35
N GLY A 180 -0.40 -7.97 -1.40
CA GLY A 180 0.72 -8.45 -0.61
C GLY A 180 1.92 -7.55 -0.86
N TYR A 181 2.45 -6.95 0.20
CA TYR A 181 3.62 -6.09 0.11
C TYR A 181 4.81 -6.93 -0.40
N GLU A 182 5.21 -6.81 -1.67
CA GLU A 182 6.51 -7.35 -2.09
C GLU A 182 7.63 -6.42 -1.54
N LEU A 183 7.91 -6.55 -0.25
CA LEU A 183 8.84 -5.68 0.47
C LEU A 183 10.26 -6.26 0.35
N LYS A 184 11.04 -5.76 -0.60
CA LYS A 184 12.48 -6.05 -0.72
C LYS A 184 13.27 -4.93 -0.05
N HIS A 185 13.60 -5.08 1.22
CA HIS A 185 14.40 -4.11 1.96
C HIS A 185 15.79 -4.69 2.25
N LYS A 186 16.84 -3.87 2.07
CA LYS A 186 18.21 -4.19 2.50
C LYS A 186 18.63 -3.13 3.51
N ALA A 187 18.80 -3.54 4.76
CA ALA A 187 19.27 -2.67 5.82
C ALA A 187 20.80 -2.41 5.69
N GLN A 188 21.27 -1.35 6.33
CA GLN A 188 22.69 -0.93 6.27
C GLN A 188 23.65 -1.98 6.84
N ASP A 189 23.18 -2.78 7.81
CA ASP A 189 23.88 -3.94 8.39
C ASP A 189 24.02 -5.13 7.40
N GLY A 190 23.46 -5.01 6.19
CA GLY A 190 23.47 -6.04 5.17
C GLY A 190 22.30 -7.03 5.26
N SER A 191 21.45 -6.92 6.28
CA SER A 191 20.24 -7.72 6.44
C SER A 191 19.29 -7.48 5.26
N LYS A 192 18.65 -8.54 4.76
CA LYS A 192 17.72 -8.50 3.62
C LYS A 192 16.37 -9.06 4.03
N MET A 193 15.32 -8.27 3.90
CA MET A 193 13.93 -8.69 3.97
C MET A 193 13.40 -8.76 2.54
N LYS A 194 12.79 -9.88 2.18
CA LYS A 194 11.97 -10.04 0.96
C LYS A 194 10.62 -10.60 1.40
N VAL A 195 9.57 -9.81 1.32
CA VAL A 195 8.19 -10.29 1.35
C VAL A 195 7.73 -10.40 -0.10
N ASP A 196 6.92 -11.41 -0.45
CA ASP A 196 6.43 -11.73 -1.79
C ASP A 196 5.12 -12.52 -1.67
N GLY A 197 4.00 -11.80 -1.65
CA GLY A 197 2.69 -12.37 -1.32
C GLY A 197 2.71 -13.04 0.06
N ASP A 198 2.47 -14.35 0.07
CA ASP A 198 2.44 -15.18 1.28
C ASP A 198 3.83 -15.65 1.73
N GLU A 199 4.88 -15.42 0.90
CA GLU A 199 6.26 -15.74 1.26
C GLU A 199 6.92 -14.54 1.96
N ALA A 200 7.42 -14.74 3.16
CA ALA A 200 8.30 -13.78 3.85
C ALA A 200 9.66 -14.42 4.10
N LYS A 201 10.72 -13.73 3.68
CA LYS A 201 12.11 -14.19 3.81
C LYS A 201 12.96 -13.09 4.42
N ILE A 202 13.55 -13.39 5.58
CA ILE A 202 14.47 -12.50 6.29
C ILE A 202 15.84 -13.18 6.31
N LYS A 203 16.88 -12.45 5.92
CA LYS A 203 18.28 -12.84 6.08
C LYS A 203 18.96 -11.79 6.96
N ALA A 204 19.52 -12.21 8.07
CA ALA A 204 20.34 -11.38 8.95
C ALA A 204 21.59 -12.18 9.33
N GLY A 205 22.75 -11.76 8.82
CA GLY A 205 23.98 -12.57 8.86
C GLY A 205 23.75 -13.98 8.29
N ASP A 206 24.10 -14.99 9.08
CA ASP A 206 23.97 -16.41 8.73
C ASP A 206 22.58 -17.00 9.01
N THR A 207 21.71 -16.21 9.64
CA THR A 207 20.34 -16.63 9.91
C THR A 207 19.44 -16.28 8.74
N LYS A 208 18.73 -17.28 8.22
CA LYS A 208 17.69 -17.14 7.21
C LYS A 208 16.38 -17.73 7.73
N VAL A 209 15.37 -16.87 7.85
CA VAL A 209 13.99 -17.27 8.12
C VAL A 209 13.20 -17.18 6.82
N LYS A 210 12.44 -18.21 6.47
CA LYS A 210 11.44 -18.21 5.40
C LYS A 210 10.10 -18.68 6.00
N ARG A 211 9.03 -17.93 5.78
CA ARG A 211 7.63 -18.32 6.05
C ARG A 211 6.89 -18.33 4.72
N ASP A 212 6.02 -19.31 4.52
CA ASP A 212 5.29 -19.54 3.28
C ASP A 212 3.96 -20.20 3.64
N GLY A 213 2.92 -19.38 3.86
CA GLY A 213 1.64 -19.84 4.42
C GLY A 213 1.80 -20.57 5.77
N ASP A 214 1.33 -21.82 5.81
CA ASP A 214 1.42 -22.71 7.00
C ASP A 214 2.84 -23.27 7.24
N GLU A 215 3.76 -23.09 6.28
CA GLU A 215 5.14 -23.55 6.42
C GLU A 215 6.05 -22.47 7.02
N SER A 216 6.96 -22.87 7.91
CA SER A 216 8.07 -22.01 8.35
C SER A 216 9.39 -22.76 8.37
N LYS A 217 10.47 -22.08 7.99
CA LYS A 217 11.81 -22.61 7.90
C LYS A 217 12.81 -21.62 8.47
N ILE A 218 13.53 -22.04 9.51
CA ILE A 218 14.65 -21.30 10.09
C ILE A 218 15.91 -22.06 9.72
N LYS A 219 16.88 -21.38 9.12
CA LYS A 219 18.21 -21.92 8.83
C LYS A 219 19.23 -21.00 9.48
N THR A 220 20.07 -21.57 10.34
CA THR A 220 21.34 -20.98 10.80
C THR A 220 22.48 -21.77 10.15
N ASP A 221 23.73 -21.46 10.47
CA ASP A 221 24.87 -22.25 9.98
C ASP A 221 24.84 -23.69 10.47
N ASN A 222 24.48 -23.88 11.74
CA ASN A 222 24.58 -25.17 12.39
C ASN A 222 23.28 -25.95 12.37
N ALA A 223 22.14 -25.28 12.20
CA ALA A 223 20.84 -25.91 12.32
C ALA A 223 19.83 -25.48 11.26
N LYS A 224 18.88 -26.37 10.99
CA LYS A 224 17.70 -26.10 10.17
C LYS A 224 16.47 -26.66 10.85
N ILE A 225 15.49 -25.80 11.07
CA ILE A 225 14.15 -26.16 11.55
C ILE A 225 13.18 -25.93 10.40
N LYS A 226 12.33 -26.90 10.09
CA LYS A 226 11.19 -26.75 9.18
C LYS A 226 9.93 -27.19 9.91
N ARG A 227 8.91 -26.35 9.96
CA ARG A 227 7.57 -26.67 10.43
C ARG A 227 6.63 -26.68 9.25
N GLU A 228 5.84 -27.73 9.17
CA GLU A 228 4.77 -27.96 8.21
C GLU A 228 3.52 -28.36 9.02
N LYS A 229 2.35 -28.41 8.39
CA LYS A 229 1.10 -28.75 9.07
C LYS A 229 1.19 -30.15 9.71
N GLY A 230 1.23 -30.19 11.06
CA GLY A 230 1.35 -31.43 11.84
C GLY A 230 2.76 -32.02 11.90
N GLU A 231 3.79 -31.37 11.35
CA GLU A 231 5.14 -31.94 11.31
C GLU A 231 6.22 -30.90 11.64
N VAL A 232 7.18 -31.28 12.49
CA VAL A 232 8.38 -30.48 12.79
C VAL A 232 9.64 -31.29 12.49
N LYS A 233 10.46 -30.81 11.55
CA LYS A 233 11.76 -31.36 11.17
C LYS A 233 12.88 -30.49 11.75
N TYR A 234 13.76 -31.08 12.55
CA TYR A 234 14.99 -30.47 13.04
C TYR A 234 16.20 -31.20 12.45
N LYS A 235 17.18 -30.45 11.94
CA LYS A 235 18.48 -30.97 11.51
C LYS A 235 19.60 -30.12 12.09
N SER A 236 20.58 -30.75 12.72
CA SER A 236 21.84 -30.12 13.17
C SER A 236 22.98 -31.11 12.99
N GLY A 237 23.96 -30.78 12.14
CA GLY A 237 24.98 -31.74 11.72
C GLY A 237 24.38 -33.02 11.11
N ASP A 238 24.76 -34.17 11.68
CA ASP A 238 24.23 -35.49 11.31
C ASP A 238 22.92 -35.85 12.02
N THR A 239 22.58 -35.14 13.10
CA THR A 239 21.35 -35.36 13.85
C THR A 239 20.14 -34.85 13.05
N LYS A 240 19.14 -35.71 12.89
CA LYS A 240 17.83 -35.39 12.33
C LYS A 240 16.75 -35.88 13.27
N ILE A 241 15.84 -34.98 13.64
CA ILE A 241 14.67 -35.29 14.46
C ILE A 241 13.43 -34.90 13.66
N LYS A 242 12.44 -35.77 13.66
CA LYS A 242 11.14 -35.55 13.04
C LYS A 242 10.08 -35.83 14.09
N LEU A 243 9.23 -34.84 14.35
CA LEU A 243 8.11 -34.92 15.26
C LEU A 243 6.83 -34.76 14.45
N GLU A 244 5.90 -35.68 14.60
CA GLU A 244 4.57 -35.67 13.99
C GLU A 244 3.53 -35.49 15.11
N ASN A 245 2.54 -34.63 14.90
CA ASN A 245 1.40 -34.40 15.78
C ASN A 245 0.12 -34.98 15.19
#